data_AF-A0A6N8X7R7-F1
#
_entry.id   AF-A0A6N8X7R7-F1
#
_cell.length_a   1.000
_cell.length_b   1.000
_cell.length_c   1.000
_cell.angle_alpha   90.00
_cell.angle_beta   90.00
_cell.angle_gamma   90.00
#
_symmetry.space_group_name_H-M   'P 1'
#
loop_
_entity.id
_entity.type
_entity.pdbx_description
1 polymer ?
#
loop_
_entity_poly.entity_id
_entity_poly.type
_entity_poly.pdbx_seq_one_letter_code
_entity_poly.pdbx_strand_id
1 'polypeptide(L)'
;VYLYPVTAYSTLGWFDDPILSSFVHYDEAALADLIFHELAHSVVYVPGDSGFNEGFASFVGNRGAIAYLMANGGDAKEYGRRLEHANAYARFLLDWRGRLAGLYREPVADAAKRQLKAELLSAMREGYRRNLEDLGGGRYDAAMARPFNNARLALVGTYEDSKRDFEQLFNAVGGDWRAFYRAVKELAALPKEKRWE
;
A
#
# COMPACT_ATOMS: atom_id res chain seq x y z
N VAL A 1 -2.22 -17.72 15.69
CA VAL A 1 -3.09 -17.03 14.71
C VAL A 1 -2.91 -15.53 14.92
N TYR A 2 -2.64 -14.77 13.86
CA TYR A 2 -2.60 -13.31 13.91
C TYR A 2 -3.91 -12.80 13.30
N LEU A 3 -4.68 -12.03 14.07
CA LEU A 3 -5.93 -11.40 13.63
C LEU A 3 -5.69 -9.90 13.52
N TYR A 4 -6.12 -9.29 12.41
CA TYR A 4 -6.10 -7.83 12.25
C TYR A 4 -7.47 -7.35 11.75
N PRO A 5 -7.94 -6.18 12.21
CA PRO A 5 -9.17 -5.60 11.71
C PRO A 5 -8.97 -5.12 10.27
N VAL A 6 -9.91 -5.50 9.40
CA VAL A 6 -10.03 -4.98 8.04
C VAL A 6 -11.04 -3.84 8.09
N THR A 7 -10.67 -2.68 7.58
CA THR A 7 -11.48 -1.47 7.69
C THR A 7 -12.54 -1.36 6.61
N ALA A 8 -12.33 -1.95 5.43
CA ALA A 8 -13.28 -2.00 4.33
C ALA A 8 -13.09 -3.30 3.54
N TYR A 9 -14.14 -3.74 2.86
CA TYR A 9 -14.08 -4.87 1.95
C TYR A 9 -14.95 -4.55 0.73
N SER A 10 -14.52 -4.98 -0.45
CA SER A 10 -15.33 -4.93 -1.66
C SER A 10 -15.77 -6.32 -2.06
N THR A 11 -17.03 -6.44 -2.47
CA THR A 11 -17.58 -7.64 -3.13
C THR A 11 -17.33 -7.63 -4.64
N LEU A 12 -16.55 -6.66 -5.15
CA LEU A 12 -16.20 -6.50 -6.56
C LEU A 12 -17.43 -6.37 -7.45
N GLY A 13 -18.46 -5.68 -6.95
CA GLY A 13 -19.71 -5.45 -7.67
C GLY A 13 -20.68 -6.64 -7.69
N TRP A 14 -20.44 -7.70 -6.92
CA TRP A 14 -21.44 -8.76 -6.72
C TRP A 14 -22.62 -8.29 -5.87
N PHE A 15 -22.40 -7.31 -5.00
CA PHE A 15 -23.41 -6.59 -4.24
C PHE A 15 -23.09 -5.09 -4.21
N ASP A 16 -24.06 -4.27 -3.83
CA ASP A 16 -23.79 -2.88 -3.47
C ASP A 16 -22.94 -2.87 -2.20
N ASP A 17 -21.65 -2.54 -2.33
CA ASP A 17 -20.73 -2.52 -1.20
C ASP A 17 -21.16 -1.44 -0.19
N PRO A 18 -21.50 -1.81 1.06
CA PRO A 18 -22.10 -0.88 2.00
C PRO A 18 -21.06 0.11 2.53
N ILE A 19 -21.42 1.40 2.58
CA ILE A 19 -20.70 2.39 3.38
C ILE A 19 -20.96 2.07 4.86
N LEU A 20 -19.96 1.54 5.55
CA LEU A 20 -20.10 1.15 6.96
C LEU A 20 -20.10 2.38 7.86
N SER A 21 -20.91 2.35 8.92
CA SER A 21 -20.97 3.44 9.91
C SER A 21 -19.63 3.71 10.60
N SER A 22 -18.70 2.75 10.61
CA SER A 22 -17.32 2.96 11.07
C SER A 22 -16.54 3.96 10.21
N PHE A 23 -16.98 4.26 8.99
CA PHE A 23 -16.28 5.17 8.09
C PHE A 23 -16.39 6.64 8.52
N VAL A 24 -17.36 6.97 9.39
CA VAL A 24 -17.58 8.34 9.90
C VAL A 24 -16.43 8.86 10.79
N HIS A 25 -15.50 7.98 11.19
CA HIS A 25 -14.31 8.37 11.95
C HIS A 25 -13.10 8.69 11.06
N TYR A 26 -13.19 8.49 9.75
CA TYR A 26 -12.13 8.89 8.84
C TYR A 26 -12.10 10.41 8.67
N ASP A 27 -10.88 10.95 8.58
CA ASP A 27 -10.70 12.29 8.04
C ASP A 27 -11.11 12.32 6.57
N GLU A 28 -11.52 13.49 6.09
CA GLU A 28 -12.09 13.67 4.75
C GLU A 28 -11.20 13.11 3.63
N ALA A 29 -9.88 13.30 3.75
CA ALA A 29 -8.93 12.78 2.77
C ALA A 29 -8.90 11.26 2.75
N ALA A 30 -8.86 10.62 3.92
CA ALA A 30 -8.88 9.17 4.05
C ALA A 30 -10.20 8.55 3.57
N LEU A 31 -11.33 9.23 3.80
CA LEU A 31 -12.63 8.78 3.29
C LEU A 31 -12.72 8.90 1.77
N ALA A 32 -12.26 10.02 1.19
CA ALA A 32 -12.23 10.20 -0.25
C ALA A 32 -11.34 9.13 -0.93
N ASP A 33 -10.14 8.90 -0.38
CA ASP A 33 -9.21 7.86 -0.84
C ASP A 33 -9.87 6.49 -0.87
N LEU A 34 -10.49 6.10 0.25
CA LEU A 34 -11.22 4.84 0.37
C LEU A 34 -12.33 4.71 -0.68
N ILE A 35 -13.17 5.73 -0.84
CA ILE A 35 -14.27 5.71 -1.82
C ILE A 35 -13.72 5.51 -3.24
N PHE A 36 -12.70 6.27 -3.62
CA PHE A 36 -12.10 6.14 -4.96
C PHE A 36 -11.37 4.82 -5.16
N HIS A 37 -10.74 4.27 -4.12
CA HIS A 37 -10.11 2.94 -4.13
C HIS A 37 -11.13 1.83 -4.41
N GLU A 38 -12.23 1.79 -3.66
CA GLU A 38 -13.26 0.75 -3.86
C GLU A 38 -13.99 0.92 -5.21
N LEU A 39 -14.24 2.17 -5.63
CA LEU A 39 -14.78 2.43 -6.96
C LEU A 39 -13.84 1.96 -8.08
N ALA A 40 -12.51 2.08 -7.90
CA ALA A 40 -11.55 1.61 -8.88
C ALA A 40 -11.62 0.09 -9.07
N HIS A 41 -11.76 -0.68 -7.98
CA HIS A 41 -11.98 -2.13 -8.07
C HIS A 41 -13.22 -2.50 -8.91
N SER A 42 -14.27 -1.67 -8.87
CA SER A 42 -15.47 -1.86 -9.70
C SER A 42 -15.24 -1.57 -11.18
N VAL A 43 -14.17 -0.86 -11.56
CA VAL A 43 -13.85 -0.52 -12.95
C VAL A 43 -12.90 -1.52 -13.60
N VAL A 44 -11.86 -1.95 -12.87
CA VAL A 44 -10.89 -2.95 -13.34
C VAL A 44 -10.55 -3.91 -12.21
N TYR A 45 -10.70 -5.20 -12.47
CA TYR A 45 -10.29 -6.27 -11.59
C TYR A 45 -9.70 -7.43 -12.40
N VAL A 46 -8.52 -7.89 -12.00
CA VAL A 46 -7.80 -9.02 -12.60
C VAL A 46 -7.79 -10.20 -11.62
N PRO A 47 -8.52 -11.29 -11.89
CA PRO A 47 -8.52 -12.46 -11.02
C PRO A 47 -7.11 -13.03 -10.79
N GLY A 48 -6.76 -13.30 -9.53
CA GLY A 48 -5.47 -13.88 -9.16
C GLY A 48 -4.29 -12.92 -9.16
N ASP A 49 -4.49 -11.61 -9.38
CA ASP A 49 -3.42 -10.62 -9.34
C ASP A 49 -3.68 -9.47 -8.35
N SER A 50 -3.60 -9.79 -7.05
CA SER A 50 -3.77 -8.79 -5.98
C SER A 50 -2.77 -7.63 -6.08
N GLY A 51 -1.55 -7.84 -6.57
CA GLY A 51 -0.57 -6.77 -6.74
C GLY A 51 -1.06 -5.70 -7.72
N PHE A 52 -1.57 -6.15 -8.88
CA PHE A 52 -2.18 -5.28 -9.88
C PHE A 52 -3.43 -4.58 -9.33
N ASN A 53 -4.36 -5.34 -8.73
CA ASN A 53 -5.65 -4.81 -8.28
C ASN A 53 -5.48 -3.76 -7.18
N GLU A 54 -4.70 -4.06 -6.13
CA GLU A 54 -4.48 -3.12 -5.02
C GLU A 54 -3.61 -1.94 -5.48
N GLY A 55 -2.60 -2.18 -6.32
CA GLY A 55 -1.75 -1.11 -6.87
C GLY A 55 -2.56 -0.11 -7.70
N PHE A 56 -3.48 -0.61 -8.53
CA PHE A 56 -4.38 0.20 -9.34
C PHE A 56 -5.35 1.00 -8.46
N ALA A 57 -6.05 0.31 -7.57
CA ALA A 57 -7.05 0.92 -6.71
C ALA A 57 -6.42 1.97 -5.78
N SER A 58 -5.26 1.67 -5.18
CA SER A 58 -4.52 2.63 -4.38
C SER A 58 -4.03 3.82 -5.20
N PHE A 59 -3.58 3.61 -6.43
CA PHE A 59 -3.19 4.74 -7.29
C PHE A 59 -4.37 5.68 -7.56
N VAL A 60 -5.52 5.13 -7.95
CA VAL A 60 -6.75 5.89 -8.21
C VAL A 60 -7.27 6.56 -6.94
N GLY A 61 -7.28 5.84 -5.81
CA GLY A 61 -7.67 6.34 -4.49
C GLY A 61 -6.90 7.61 -4.10
N ASN A 62 -5.57 7.50 -4.08
CA ASN A 62 -4.69 8.61 -3.71
C ASN A 62 -4.86 9.84 -4.60
N ARG A 63 -4.89 9.64 -5.93
CA ARG A 63 -5.04 10.73 -6.89
C ARG A 63 -6.44 11.33 -6.86
N GLY A 64 -7.47 10.50 -6.68
CA GLY A 64 -8.86 10.92 -6.52
C GLY A 64 -9.06 11.78 -5.27
N ALA A 65 -8.49 11.35 -4.13
CA ALA A 65 -8.52 12.11 -2.88
C ALA A 65 -7.82 13.47 -3.02
N ILE A 66 -6.62 13.52 -3.63
CA ILE A 66 -5.93 14.80 -3.91
C ILE A 66 -6.82 15.72 -4.76
N ALA A 67 -7.37 15.22 -5.86
CA ALA A 67 -8.21 16.01 -6.76
C ALA A 67 -9.49 16.51 -6.06
N TYR A 68 -10.11 15.66 -5.25
CA TYR A 68 -11.29 16.00 -4.45
C TYR A 68 -10.98 17.09 -3.44
N LEU A 69 -9.89 16.98 -2.68
CA LEU A 69 -9.49 17.99 -1.69
C LEU A 69 -9.20 19.34 -2.37
N MET A 70 -8.51 19.33 -3.51
CA MET A 70 -8.25 20.55 -4.29
C MET A 70 -9.55 21.22 -4.76
N ALA A 71 -10.55 20.44 -5.16
CA ALA A 71 -11.83 20.95 -5.64
C ALA A 71 -12.75 21.47 -4.52
N ASN A 72 -12.64 20.91 -3.31
CA ASN A 72 -13.54 21.18 -2.19
C ASN A 72 -12.91 22.02 -1.06
N GLY A 73 -11.69 22.53 -1.25
CA GLY A 73 -11.01 23.41 -0.30
C GLY A 73 -10.34 22.69 0.87
N GLY A 74 -10.11 21.37 0.75
CA GLY A 74 -9.35 20.58 1.72
C GLY A 74 -7.84 20.73 1.56
N ASP A 75 -7.07 20.26 2.56
CA ASP A 75 -5.60 20.35 2.55
C ASP A 75 -4.96 19.19 1.75
N ALA A 76 -5.02 19.31 0.43
CA ALA A 76 -4.37 18.36 -0.49
C ALA A 76 -2.85 18.27 -0.28
N LYS A 77 -2.20 19.33 0.22
CA LYS A 77 -0.75 19.36 0.45
C LYS A 77 -0.38 18.56 1.70
N GLU A 78 -1.13 18.68 2.78
CA GLU A 78 -0.97 17.84 3.95
C GLU A 78 -1.20 16.37 3.60
N TYR A 79 -2.27 16.06 2.87
CA TYR A 79 -2.54 14.68 2.45
C TYR A 79 -1.42 14.14 1.54
N GLY A 80 -0.91 14.94 0.59
CA GLY A 80 0.26 14.57 -0.20
C GLY A 80 1.49 14.20 0.66
N ARG A 81 1.80 15.01 1.69
CA ARG A 81 2.88 14.67 2.65
C ARG A 81 2.60 13.39 3.43
N ARG A 82 1.34 13.15 3.83
CA ARG A 82 0.94 11.89 4.49
C ARG A 82 1.21 10.69 3.58
N LEU A 83 0.95 10.81 2.28
CA LEU A 83 1.23 9.76 1.30
C LEU A 83 2.73 9.52 1.11
N GLU A 84 3.53 10.58 1.04
CA GLU A 84 4.99 10.47 0.97
C GLU A 84 5.55 9.69 2.16
N HIS A 85 5.15 10.04 3.38
CA HIS A 85 5.53 9.33 4.60
C HIS A 85 5.05 7.87 4.60
N ALA A 86 3.82 7.61 4.16
CA ALA A 86 3.27 6.25 4.08
C ALA A 86 4.07 5.39 3.09
N ASN A 87 4.39 5.92 1.91
CA ASN A 87 5.21 5.23 0.91
C ASN A 87 6.63 4.98 1.44
N ALA A 88 7.24 5.96 2.14
CA ALA A 88 8.56 5.81 2.74
C ALA A 88 8.57 4.70 3.82
N TYR A 89 7.55 4.69 4.68
CA TYR A 89 7.35 3.66 5.69
C TYR A 89 7.13 2.26 5.09
N ALA A 90 6.33 2.16 4.03
CA ALA A 90 6.11 0.90 3.32
C ALA A 90 7.41 0.35 2.72
N ARG A 91 8.18 1.19 2.01
CA ARG A 91 9.50 0.82 1.46
C ARG A 91 10.48 0.38 2.54
N PHE A 92 10.49 1.10 3.66
CA PHE A 92 11.29 0.73 4.82
C PHE A 92 10.96 -0.69 5.29
N LEU A 93 9.68 -1.02 5.49
CA LEU A 93 9.28 -2.36 5.91
C LEU A 93 9.57 -3.44 4.86
N LEU A 94 9.43 -3.12 3.57
CA LEU A 94 9.75 -4.03 2.47
C LEU A 94 11.25 -4.37 2.42
N ASP A 95 12.14 -3.40 2.63
CA ASP A 95 13.60 -3.64 2.71
C ASP A 95 13.92 -4.65 3.83
N TRP A 96 13.37 -4.43 5.03
CA TRP A 96 13.58 -5.33 6.16
C TRP A 96 12.97 -6.72 5.94
N ARG A 97 11.83 -6.81 5.25
CA ARG A 97 11.27 -8.09 4.82
C ARG A 97 12.21 -8.82 3.86
N GLY A 98 12.83 -8.10 2.93
CA GLY A 98 13.86 -8.63 2.02
C GLY A 98 15.07 -9.19 2.77
N ARG A 99 15.60 -8.46 3.76
CA ARG A 99 16.71 -8.91 4.61
C ARG A 99 16.38 -10.21 5.37
N LEU A 100 15.17 -10.30 5.93
CA LEU A 100 14.70 -11.52 6.60
C LEU A 100 14.54 -12.70 5.64
N ALA A 101 14.04 -12.45 4.42
CA ALA A 101 13.96 -13.47 3.39
C ALA A 101 15.36 -13.97 2.98
N GLY A 102 16.36 -13.09 2.92
CA GLY A 102 17.77 -13.44 2.73
C GLY A 102 18.28 -14.39 3.83
N LEU A 103 18.11 -13.99 5.10
CA LEU A 103 18.51 -14.81 6.26
C LEU A 103 17.89 -16.22 6.23
N TYR A 104 16.63 -16.34 5.79
CA TYR A 104 15.98 -17.66 5.74
C TYR A 104 16.56 -18.60 4.69
N ARG A 105 17.18 -18.06 3.63
CA ARG A 105 17.86 -18.84 2.59
C ARG A 105 19.28 -19.25 2.99
N GLU A 106 19.88 -18.62 4.00
CA GLU A 106 21.23 -18.95 4.43
C GLU A 106 21.33 -20.37 5.00
N PRO A 107 22.43 -21.10 4.75
CA PRO A 107 22.64 -22.47 5.23
C PRO A 107 23.18 -22.50 6.67
N VAL A 108 22.60 -21.71 7.57
CA VAL A 108 22.95 -21.68 9.01
C VAL A 108 21.91 -22.44 9.84
N ALA A 109 22.33 -22.97 10.99
CA ALA A 109 21.45 -23.74 11.87
C ALA A 109 20.24 -22.91 12.34
N ASP A 110 19.09 -23.55 12.56
CA ASP A 110 17.85 -22.87 12.95
C ASP A 110 17.98 -22.06 14.25
N ALA A 111 18.78 -22.54 15.20
CA ALA A 111 19.06 -21.80 16.43
C ALA A 111 19.77 -20.46 16.13
N ALA A 112 20.76 -20.48 15.22
CA ALA A 112 21.45 -19.28 14.77
C ALA A 112 20.51 -18.36 13.97
N LYS A 113 19.65 -18.89 13.09
CA LYS A 113 18.63 -18.09 12.37
C LYS A 113 17.70 -17.36 13.32
N ARG A 114 17.27 -18.00 14.41
CA ARG A 114 16.41 -17.37 15.43
C ARG A 114 17.10 -16.20 16.12
N GLN A 115 18.37 -16.35 16.45
CA GLN A 115 19.18 -15.29 17.05
C GLN A 115 19.36 -14.11 16.07
N LEU A 116 19.82 -14.38 14.85
CA LEU A 116 20.00 -13.37 13.80
C LEU A 116 18.69 -12.65 13.45
N LYS A 117 17.57 -13.36 13.46
CA LYS A 117 16.24 -12.76 13.27
C LYS A 117 15.92 -11.74 14.37
N ALA A 118 16.20 -12.07 15.63
CA ALA A 118 15.95 -11.15 16.75
C ALA A 118 16.81 -9.88 16.62
N GLU A 119 18.08 -10.05 16.23
CA GLU A 119 19.00 -8.94 15.96
C GLU A 119 18.52 -8.05 14.80
N LEU A 120 18.11 -8.63 13.67
CA LEU A 120 17.53 -7.89 12.55
C LEU A 120 16.28 -7.11 12.94
N LEU A 121 15.37 -7.70 13.73
CA LEU A 121 14.17 -7.00 14.19
C LEU A 121 14.49 -5.88 15.18
N SER A 122 15.54 -6.02 16.00
CA SER A 122 16.03 -4.94 16.86
C SER A 122 16.62 -3.81 16.02
N ALA A 123 17.47 -4.14 15.05
CA ALA A 123 18.07 -3.18 14.13
C ALA A 123 17.02 -2.44 13.29
N MET A 124 15.93 -3.11 12.89
CA MET A 124 14.78 -2.46 12.25
C MET A 124 14.15 -1.40 13.15
N ARG A 125 13.89 -1.70 14.42
CA ARG A 125 13.30 -0.72 15.35
C ARG A 125 14.21 0.49 15.58
N GLU A 126 15.52 0.27 15.62
CA GLU A 126 16.49 1.37 15.67
C GLU A 126 16.53 2.16 14.38
N GLY A 127 16.50 1.49 13.23
CA GLY A 127 16.43 2.12 11.90
C GLY A 127 15.23 3.04 11.78
N TYR A 128 14.06 2.60 12.25
CA TYR A 128 12.87 3.44 12.31
C TYR A 128 13.07 4.67 13.20
N ARG A 129 13.57 4.50 14.42
CA ARG A 129 13.83 5.62 15.35
C ARG A 129 14.82 6.65 14.79
N ARG A 130 15.83 6.20 14.04
CA ARG A 130 16.82 7.10 13.42
C ARG A 130 16.27 7.91 12.25
N ASN A 131 15.21 7.43 11.59
CA ASN A 131 14.61 8.08 10.42
C ASN A 131 13.16 8.51 10.72
N LEU A 132 12.88 8.91 11.96
CA LEU A 132 11.51 9.12 12.45
C LEU A 132 10.75 10.14 11.61
N GLU A 133 11.38 11.28 11.30
CA GLU A 133 10.78 12.36 10.52
C GLU A 133 10.40 11.90 9.12
N ASP A 134 11.34 11.28 8.39
CA ASP A 134 11.13 10.79 7.03
C ASP A 134 10.08 9.67 6.97
N LEU A 135 9.91 8.92 8.05
CA LEU A 135 8.96 7.82 8.18
C LEU A 135 7.65 8.26 8.86
N GLY A 136 7.34 9.56 8.86
CA GLY A 136 6.02 10.06 9.27
C GLY A 136 5.94 10.61 10.69
N GLY A 137 7.07 11.02 11.28
CA GLY A 137 7.12 11.82 12.51
C GLY A 137 6.44 11.14 13.70
N GLY A 138 6.61 9.83 13.86
CA GLY A 138 6.04 9.07 14.99
C GLY A 138 4.63 8.53 14.76
N ARG A 139 4.01 8.78 13.60
CA ARG A 139 2.68 8.23 13.23
C ARG A 139 2.60 6.71 13.38
N TYR A 140 3.71 5.99 13.20
CA TYR A 140 3.76 4.53 13.26
C TYR A 140 4.33 3.99 14.58
N ASP A 141 4.51 4.81 15.61
CA ASP A 141 5.15 4.40 16.87
C ASP A 141 4.38 3.27 17.56
N ALA A 142 3.06 3.39 17.65
CA ALA A 142 2.21 2.35 18.23
C ALA A 142 2.31 1.04 17.45
N ALA A 143 2.47 1.12 16.12
CA ALA A 143 2.73 -0.04 15.29
C ALA A 143 4.14 -0.59 15.58
N MET A 144 5.17 0.25 15.60
CA MET A 144 6.57 -0.16 15.75
C MET A 144 6.91 -0.74 17.13
N ALA A 145 6.18 -0.30 18.17
CA ALA A 145 6.30 -0.80 19.53
C ALA A 145 5.82 -2.26 19.68
N ARG A 146 4.83 -2.69 18.88
CA ARG A 146 4.34 -4.06 18.92
C ARG A 146 5.41 -5.06 18.42
N PRO A 147 5.45 -6.29 18.95
CA PRO A 147 6.32 -7.34 18.42
C PRO A 147 6.11 -7.53 16.90
N PHE A 148 7.22 -7.51 16.15
CA PHE A 148 7.20 -7.91 14.75
C PHE A 148 7.43 -9.41 14.64
N ASN A 149 6.68 -10.03 13.75
CA ASN A 149 6.85 -11.42 13.36
C ASN A 149 6.61 -11.54 11.85
N ASN A 150 6.80 -12.74 11.31
CA ASN A 150 6.72 -12.98 9.87
C ASN A 150 5.31 -12.71 9.34
N ALA A 151 4.27 -13.04 10.11
CA ALA A 151 2.89 -12.80 9.71
C ALA A 151 2.61 -11.30 9.52
N ARG A 152 3.11 -10.46 10.44
CA ARG A 152 2.91 -9.02 10.36
C ARG A 152 3.70 -8.37 9.20
N LEU A 153 4.90 -8.86 8.92
CA LEU A 153 5.68 -8.40 7.76
C LEU A 153 5.11 -8.92 6.43
N ALA A 154 4.44 -10.06 6.44
CA ALA A 154 3.75 -10.58 5.26
C ALA A 154 2.54 -9.72 4.85
N LEU A 155 1.94 -9.00 5.79
CA LEU A 155 0.83 -8.06 5.53
C LEU A 155 1.28 -6.72 4.95
N VAL A 156 2.60 -6.44 4.91
CA VAL A 156 3.11 -5.24 4.25
C VAL A 156 2.94 -5.43 2.75
N GLY A 157 2.06 -4.61 2.18
CA GLY A 157 1.62 -4.71 0.79
C GLY A 157 2.79 -4.84 -0.18
N THR A 158 2.73 -5.86 -1.04
CA THR A 158 3.66 -6.05 -2.16
C THR A 158 3.32 -5.18 -3.37
N TYR A 159 2.26 -4.39 -3.28
CA TYR A 159 1.71 -3.61 -4.40
C TYR A 159 2.33 -2.22 -4.52
N GLU A 160 3.28 -1.84 -3.66
CA GLU A 160 4.01 -0.56 -3.77
C GLU A 160 4.72 -0.42 -5.12
N ASP A 161 5.28 -1.52 -5.64
CA ASP A 161 5.90 -1.54 -6.97
C ASP A 161 4.85 -1.26 -8.06
N SER A 162 3.71 -1.99 -8.04
CA SER A 162 2.62 -1.77 -8.99
C SER A 162 2.02 -0.37 -8.90
N LYS A 163 1.89 0.20 -7.71
CA LYS A 163 1.43 1.59 -7.51
C LYS A 163 2.34 2.58 -8.24
N ARG A 164 3.67 2.38 -8.15
CA ARG A 164 4.65 3.18 -8.89
C ARG A 164 4.53 2.98 -10.41
N ASP A 165 4.22 1.76 -10.86
CA ASP A 165 4.04 1.48 -12.30
C ASP A 165 2.78 2.17 -12.85
N PHE A 166 1.67 2.18 -12.10
CA PHE A 166 0.48 2.96 -12.47
C PHE A 166 0.74 4.47 -12.47
N GLU A 167 1.55 4.98 -11.55
CA GLU A 167 1.96 6.39 -11.57
C GLU A 167 2.79 6.73 -12.81
N GLN A 168 3.73 5.85 -13.20
CA GLN A 168 4.49 6.01 -14.44
C GLN A 168 3.57 5.98 -15.66
N LEU A 169 2.61 5.04 -15.71
CA LEU A 169 1.63 4.94 -16.79
C LEU A 169 0.79 6.21 -16.91
N PHE A 170 0.29 6.74 -15.78
CA PHE A 170 -0.50 7.97 -15.76
C PHE A 170 0.30 9.17 -16.27
N ASN A 171 1.57 9.29 -15.85
CA ASN A 171 2.46 10.34 -16.33
C ASN A 171 2.76 10.19 -17.83
N ALA A 172 2.94 8.95 -18.33
CA ALA A 172 3.21 8.67 -19.73
C ALA A 172 2.05 9.09 -20.66
N VAL A 173 0.81 9.03 -20.17
CA VAL A 173 -0.38 9.54 -20.88
C VAL A 173 -0.69 11.01 -20.58
N GLY A 174 0.25 11.75 -20.00
CA GLY A 174 0.12 13.18 -19.74
C GLY A 174 -0.91 13.55 -18.66
N GLY A 175 -1.24 12.61 -17.77
CA GLY A 175 -2.28 12.81 -16.75
C GLY A 175 -3.71 12.78 -17.29
N ASP A 176 -3.93 12.30 -18.52
CA ASP A 176 -5.28 12.08 -19.06
C ASP A 176 -5.90 10.82 -18.46
N TRP A 177 -6.90 10.99 -17.60
CA TRP A 177 -7.65 9.90 -17.00
C TRP A 177 -8.29 8.95 -18.02
N ARG A 178 -8.88 9.45 -19.10
CA ARG A 178 -9.51 8.59 -20.11
C ARG A 178 -8.47 7.74 -20.82
N ALA A 179 -7.31 8.32 -21.14
CA ALA A 179 -6.20 7.57 -21.73
C ALA A 179 -5.63 6.54 -20.75
N PHE A 180 -5.47 6.92 -19.48
CA PHE A 180 -5.01 6.04 -18.41
C PHE A 180 -5.91 4.82 -18.26
N TYR A 181 -7.23 5.01 -18.09
CA TYR A 181 -8.16 3.89 -17.95
C TYR A 181 -8.21 2.98 -19.18
N ARG A 182 -7.98 3.50 -20.40
CA ARG A 182 -7.82 2.65 -21.59
C ARG A 182 -6.57 1.77 -21.47
N ALA A 183 -5.44 2.38 -21.16
CA ALA A 183 -4.18 1.65 -21.01
C ALA A 183 -4.23 0.61 -19.87
N VAL A 184 -4.84 0.94 -18.72
CA VAL A 184 -5.02 -0.04 -17.62
C VAL A 184 -5.87 -1.23 -18.07
N LYS A 185 -6.93 -1.03 -18.86
CA LYS A 185 -7.74 -2.12 -19.40
C LYS A 185 -6.97 -3.00 -20.39
N GLU A 186 -6.11 -2.40 -21.20
CA GLU A 186 -5.20 -3.13 -22.09
C GLU A 186 -4.22 -3.98 -21.29
N LEU A 187 -3.59 -3.41 -20.24
CA LEU A 187 -2.70 -4.15 -19.35
C LEU A 187 -3.42 -5.29 -18.61
N ALA A 188 -4.65 -5.05 -18.15
CA ALA A 188 -5.45 -6.05 -17.45
C ALA A 188 -5.74 -7.29 -18.33
N ALA A 189 -5.81 -7.11 -19.66
CA ALA A 189 -6.03 -8.20 -20.61
C ALA A 189 -4.76 -9.00 -20.94
N LEU A 190 -3.57 -8.50 -20.62
CA LEU A 190 -2.31 -9.21 -20.85
C LEU A 190 -2.10 -10.33 -19.82
N PRO A 191 -1.33 -11.38 -20.16
CA PRO A 191 -0.77 -12.31 -19.18
C PRO A 191 0.05 -11.54 -18.12
N LYS A 192 0.05 -12.04 -16.88
CA LYS A 192 0.66 -11.36 -15.73
C LYS A 192 2.12 -10.95 -15.98
N GLU A 193 2.87 -11.82 -16.65
CA GLU A 193 4.29 -11.66 -16.92
C GLU A 193 4.58 -10.50 -17.89
N LYS A 194 3.58 -10.09 -18.70
CA LYS A 194 3.73 -9.10 -19.77
C LYS A 194 3.19 -7.71 -19.44
N ARG A 195 2.63 -7.50 -18.24
CA ARG A 195 1.91 -6.25 -17.90
C ARG A 195 2.80 -5.04 -17.70
N TRP A 196 4.08 -5.25 -17.43
CA TRP A 196 5.04 -4.20 -17.09
C TRP A 196 6.35 -4.32 -17.90
N GLU A 197 6.30 -5.05 -19.02
CA GLU A 197 7.38 -5.11 -20.03
C GLU A 197 7.37 -3.84 -20.91
#